data_AF-A0A9E2VQT1-F1
#
_entry.id   AF-A0A9E2VQT1-F1
#
_cell.length_a   1.000
_cell.length_b   1.000
_cell.length_c   1.000
_cell.angle_alpha   90.00
_cell.angle_beta   90.00
_cell.angle_gamma   90.00
#
_symmetry.space_group_name_H-M   'P 1'
#
loop_
_entity.id
_entity.type
_entity.pdbx_description
1 polymer ?
#
loop_
_entity_poly.entity_id
_entity_poly.type
_entity_poly.pdbx_seq_one_letter_code
_entity_poly.pdbx_strand_id
1 'polypeptide(L)'
;MNLQQIIESAQLDALGLLEGEDLEKFESAFAALPAAHKAMIRAEQDRVIRFGWSEGVIEGLSTDSAFAPSAELKDRILTACHGVGRKTHVSATSPTAVRRAISGRRVTHWWRASALGLAAACLVLGAAFIQMQVSYGRITEQNRANAMQQAMNNEMAGYASDMVFSTKTDRVIFASRGGFAGKASIFTSPEWKNAQLHCLSLPTSDGQQYKLVITDSSGATERVVKQFTSNGGMMSLEVNVNSAEASRLAIVMIDKAGRETLVLATFG
;
A
#
# COMPACT_ATOMS: atom_id res chain seq x y z
N MET A 1 26.53 50.23 9.49
CA MET A 1 26.84 49.17 8.50
C MET A 1 27.28 49.82 7.21
N ASN A 2 28.29 49.27 6.55
CA ASN A 2 28.62 49.68 5.17
C ASN A 2 27.62 49.04 4.18
N LEU A 3 27.63 49.48 2.91
CA LEU A 3 26.67 48.99 1.91
C LEU A 3 26.78 47.48 1.68
N GLN A 4 27.99 46.92 1.72
CA GLN A 4 28.23 45.49 1.57
C GLN A 4 27.55 44.68 2.68
N GLN A 5 27.76 45.05 3.94
CA GLN A 5 27.12 44.42 5.10
C GLN A 5 25.59 44.48 5.01
N ILE A 6 25.03 45.58 4.50
CA ILE A 6 23.57 45.69 4.32
C ILE A 6 23.09 44.71 3.23
N ILE A 7 23.84 44.53 2.15
CA ILE A 7 23.48 43.54 1.12
C ILE A 7 23.55 42.12 1.69
N GLU A 8 24.61 41.78 2.42
CA GLU A 8 24.75 40.46 3.07
C GLU A 8 23.60 40.20 4.07
N SER A 9 23.29 41.17 4.94
CA SER A 9 22.14 41.06 5.85
C SER A 9 20.80 41.02 5.11
N ALA A 10 20.66 41.69 3.97
CA ALA A 10 19.45 41.60 3.16
C ALA A 10 19.24 40.20 2.57
N GLN A 11 20.31 39.52 2.17
CA GLN A 11 20.25 38.14 1.68
C GLN A 11 19.84 37.18 2.81
N LEU A 12 20.38 37.36 4.01
CA LEU A 12 19.99 36.58 5.19
C LEU A 12 18.55 36.86 5.64
N ASP A 13 18.10 38.12 5.58
CA ASP A 13 16.72 38.52 5.82
C ASP A 13 15.76 37.88 4.79
N ALA A 14 16.15 37.86 3.51
CA ALA A 14 15.37 37.20 2.45
C ALA A 14 15.18 35.70 2.68
N LEU A 15 16.14 35.05 3.34
CA LEU A 15 16.07 33.64 3.75
C LEU A 15 15.40 33.45 5.12
N GLY A 16 15.03 34.52 5.82
CA GLY A 16 14.46 34.48 7.17
C GLY A 16 15.44 34.04 8.25
N LEU A 17 16.74 34.16 8.02
CA LEU A 17 17.80 33.74 8.94
C LEU A 17 18.28 34.84 9.90
N LEU A 18 17.75 36.06 9.73
CA LEU A 18 18.18 37.22 10.49
C LEU A 18 17.27 37.40 11.73
N GLU A 19 17.85 37.36 12.92
CA GLU A 19 17.09 37.39 14.19
C GLU A 19 17.54 38.51 15.14
N GLY A 20 16.64 38.90 16.04
CA GLY A 20 16.95 39.73 17.20
C GLY A 20 17.59 41.09 16.87
N GLU A 21 18.75 41.34 17.47
CA GLU A 21 19.48 42.61 17.36
C GLU A 21 20.00 42.87 15.93
N ASP A 22 20.34 41.82 15.19
CA ASP A 22 20.88 41.95 13.84
C ASP A 22 19.81 42.42 12.85
N LEU A 23 18.56 41.97 13.03
CA LEU A 23 17.41 42.48 12.28
C LEU A 23 17.12 43.93 12.57
N GLU A 24 17.21 44.35 13.83
CA GLU A 24 17.01 45.75 14.20
C GLU A 24 18.12 46.66 13.64
N LYS A 25 19.38 46.19 13.64
CA LYS A 25 20.52 46.88 13.02
C LYS A 25 20.37 46.99 11.50
N PHE A 26 19.97 45.91 10.84
CA PHE A 26 19.72 45.90 9.40
C PHE A 26 18.59 46.85 9.01
N GLU A 27 17.42 46.75 9.66
CA GLU A 27 16.27 47.61 9.35
C GLU A 27 16.57 49.09 9.57
N SER A 28 17.29 49.43 10.65
CA SER A 28 17.73 50.80 10.92
C SER A 28 18.69 51.32 9.83
N ALA A 29 19.69 50.51 9.46
CA ALA A 29 20.64 50.86 8.42
C ALA A 29 19.97 50.98 7.03
N PHE A 30 19.06 50.05 6.71
CA PHE A 30 18.28 50.04 5.48
C PHE A 30 17.37 51.28 5.38
N ALA A 31 16.69 51.65 6.47
CA ALA A 31 15.83 52.83 6.53
C ALA A 31 16.59 54.14 6.25
N ALA A 32 17.87 54.23 6.64
CA ALA A 32 18.71 55.40 6.41
C ALA A 32 19.26 55.51 4.97
N LEU A 33 19.15 54.47 4.13
CA LEU A 33 19.71 54.48 2.77
C LEU A 33 18.94 55.38 1.78
N PRO A 34 19.64 55.93 0.77
CA PRO A 34 19.02 56.56 -0.40
C PRO A 34 18.06 55.61 -1.14
N ALA A 35 17.02 56.17 -1.77
CA ALA A 35 15.97 55.40 -2.46
C ALA A 35 16.52 54.44 -3.54
N ALA A 36 17.55 54.86 -4.28
CA ALA A 36 18.18 54.03 -5.30
C ALA A 36 18.80 52.74 -4.70
N HIS A 37 19.49 52.84 -3.57
CA HIS A 37 20.08 51.67 -2.90
C HIS A 37 19.02 50.77 -2.28
N LYS A 38 17.94 51.33 -1.74
CA LYS A 38 16.81 50.53 -1.24
C LYS A 38 16.18 49.68 -2.35
N ALA A 39 15.98 50.27 -3.53
CA ALA A 39 15.46 49.54 -4.69
C ALA A 39 16.40 48.41 -5.14
N MET A 40 17.70 48.68 -5.18
CA MET A 40 18.71 47.67 -5.50
C MET A 40 18.69 46.49 -4.51
N ILE A 41 18.65 46.78 -3.21
CA ILE A 41 18.61 45.74 -2.17
C ILE A 41 17.31 44.92 -2.28
N ARG A 42 16.16 45.55 -2.53
CA ARG A 42 14.89 44.82 -2.72
C ARG A 42 14.94 43.90 -3.94
N ALA A 43 15.51 44.37 -5.05
CA ALA A 43 15.71 43.54 -6.23
C ALA A 43 16.62 42.33 -5.94
N GLU A 44 17.64 42.51 -5.08
CA GLU A 44 18.53 41.41 -4.66
C GLU A 44 17.84 40.42 -3.71
N GLN A 45 17.00 40.89 -2.78
CA GLN A 45 16.17 40.02 -1.95
C GLN A 45 15.21 39.18 -2.80
N ASP A 46 14.55 39.82 -3.78
CA ASP A 46 13.68 39.13 -4.73
C ASP A 46 14.45 38.08 -5.56
N ARG A 47 15.69 38.39 -5.95
CA ARG A 47 16.58 37.47 -6.66
C ARG A 47 16.87 36.24 -5.80
N VAL A 48 17.29 36.43 -4.55
CA VAL A 48 17.61 35.32 -3.62
C VAL A 48 16.39 34.44 -3.35
N ILE A 49 15.21 35.03 -3.15
CA ILE A 49 13.97 34.27 -2.95
C ILE A 49 13.68 33.39 -4.17
N ARG A 50 13.83 33.93 -5.39
CA ARG A 50 13.62 33.16 -6.62
C ARG A 50 14.60 32.00 -6.74
N PHE A 51 15.90 32.26 -6.55
CA PHE A 51 16.94 31.22 -6.66
C PHE A 51 16.81 30.14 -5.57
N GLY A 52 16.58 30.53 -4.32
CA GLY A 52 16.41 29.60 -3.20
C GLY A 52 15.20 28.68 -3.34
N TRP A 53 14.18 29.10 -4.11
CA TRP A 53 13.00 28.28 -4.41
C TRP A 53 13.16 27.46 -5.71
N SER A 54 13.96 27.91 -6.67
CA SER A 54 14.08 27.27 -7.99
C SER A 54 15.20 26.25 -8.12
N GLU A 55 16.26 26.32 -7.31
CA GLU A 55 17.40 25.42 -7.42
C GLU A 55 17.43 24.40 -6.25
N GLY A 56 16.78 23.26 -6.45
CA GLY A 56 17.18 21.98 -5.87
C GLY A 56 16.77 21.64 -4.41
N VAL A 57 16.49 22.60 -3.53
CA VAL A 57 16.19 22.26 -2.11
C VAL A 57 14.80 21.62 -1.94
N ILE A 58 13.82 21.99 -2.78
CA ILE A 58 12.48 21.36 -2.76
C ILE A 58 12.37 20.25 -3.82
N GLU A 59 13.19 20.27 -4.86
CA GLU A 59 13.11 19.28 -5.93
C GLU A 59 13.47 17.87 -5.44
N GLY A 60 14.42 17.75 -4.50
CA GLY A 60 14.73 16.48 -3.82
C GLY A 60 13.67 15.98 -2.81
N LEU A 61 12.75 16.86 -2.38
CA LEU A 61 11.57 16.49 -1.58
C LEU A 61 10.33 16.20 -2.43
N SER A 62 10.37 16.51 -3.73
CA SER A 62 9.23 16.39 -4.65
C SER A 62 9.26 15.18 -5.58
N THR A 63 10.37 14.42 -5.63
CA THR A 63 10.49 13.26 -6.52
C THR A 63 9.75 12.02 -6.06
N ASP A 64 9.35 11.94 -4.78
CA ASP A 64 8.34 10.95 -4.37
C ASP A 64 6.95 11.52 -4.67
N SER A 65 6.40 11.09 -5.81
CA SER A 65 5.08 11.48 -6.36
C SER A 65 3.90 11.26 -5.41
N ALA A 66 4.12 10.69 -4.23
CA ALA A 66 3.12 10.48 -3.19
C ALA A 66 2.77 11.75 -2.39
N PHE A 67 3.62 12.79 -2.41
CA PHE A 67 3.42 14.00 -1.62
C PHE A 67 3.25 15.28 -2.45
N ALA A 68 2.88 15.17 -3.73
CA ALA A 68 2.43 16.34 -4.49
C ALA A 68 1.15 16.90 -3.83
N PRO A 69 1.16 18.12 -3.25
CA PRO A 69 -0.06 18.67 -2.67
C PRO A 69 -1.10 18.80 -3.77
N SER A 70 -2.34 18.37 -3.47
CA SER A 70 -3.43 18.39 -4.44
C SER A 70 -3.59 19.78 -5.06
N ALA A 71 -3.98 19.84 -6.33
CA ALA A 71 -4.19 21.11 -7.04
C ALA A 71 -5.13 22.05 -6.26
N GLU A 72 -6.13 21.48 -5.58
CA GLU A 72 -7.06 22.19 -4.72
C GLU A 72 -6.39 22.81 -3.48
N LEU A 73 -5.45 22.11 -2.83
CA LEU A 73 -4.72 22.65 -1.68
C LEU A 73 -3.82 23.82 -2.12
N LYS A 74 -3.16 23.70 -3.27
CA LYS A 74 -2.37 24.79 -3.86
C LYS A 74 -3.25 26.02 -4.14
N ASP A 75 -4.41 25.82 -4.74
CA ASP A 75 -5.33 26.91 -5.08
C ASP A 75 -5.93 27.58 -3.83
N ARG A 76 -6.24 26.80 -2.78
CA ARG A 76 -6.69 27.36 -1.48
C ARG A 76 -5.60 28.16 -0.78
N ILE A 77 -4.35 27.69 -0.81
CA ILE A 77 -3.21 28.42 -0.24
C ILE A 77 -2.98 29.72 -1.00
N LEU A 78 -2.95 29.67 -2.34
CA LEU A 78 -2.81 30.86 -3.19
C LEU A 78 -3.95 31.84 -2.96
N THR A 79 -5.19 31.37 -2.93
CA THR A 79 -6.38 32.20 -2.66
C THR A 79 -6.34 32.82 -1.26
N ALA A 80 -5.89 32.09 -0.24
CA ALA A 80 -5.71 32.63 1.10
C ALA A 80 -4.63 33.72 1.14
N CYS A 81 -3.48 33.49 0.50
CA CYS A 81 -2.40 34.48 0.38
C CYS A 81 -2.85 35.74 -0.38
N HIS A 82 -3.57 35.58 -1.51
CA HIS A 82 -4.13 36.71 -2.26
C HIS A 82 -5.26 37.42 -1.50
N GLY A 83 -6.05 36.69 -0.70
CA GLY A 83 -7.13 37.23 0.11
C GLY A 83 -6.63 38.11 1.27
N VAL A 84 -5.48 37.79 1.85
CA VAL A 84 -4.83 38.62 2.89
C VAL A 84 -4.28 39.92 2.31
N GLY A 85 -3.78 39.91 1.06
CA GLY A 85 -3.33 41.12 0.37
C GLY A 85 -4.46 42.05 -0.10
N ARG A 86 -5.64 41.51 -0.42
CA ARG A 86 -6.76 42.30 -1.00
C ARG A 86 -7.67 42.99 0.02
N LYS A 87 -7.73 42.55 1.27
CA LYS A 87 -8.60 43.18 2.30
C LYS A 87 -8.07 44.51 2.86
N THR A 88 -6.95 45.03 2.36
CA THR A 88 -6.38 46.34 2.76
C THR A 88 -6.39 47.40 1.65
N HIS A 89 -7.14 47.18 0.56
CA HIS A 89 -7.50 48.25 -0.36
C HIS A 89 -8.68 49.06 0.20
N VAL A 90 -8.40 49.86 1.23
CA VAL A 90 -9.18 51.07 1.51
C VAL A 90 -9.01 51.99 0.29
N SER A 91 -10.11 52.29 -0.40
CA SER A 91 -10.17 53.25 -1.51
C SER A 91 -9.42 54.53 -1.15
N ALA A 92 -8.26 54.71 -1.79
CA ALA A 92 -7.43 55.88 -1.65
C ALA A 92 -7.93 56.94 -2.64
N THR A 93 -8.91 57.74 -2.22
CA THR A 93 -9.23 59.01 -2.87
C THR A 93 -8.72 60.15 -1.99
N SER A 94 -7.39 60.28 -1.86
CA SER A 94 -6.68 61.50 -1.42
C SER A 94 -5.16 61.32 -1.50
N PRO A 95 -4.44 62.12 -2.29
CA PRO A 95 -3.00 61.98 -2.46
C PRO A 95 -2.22 62.95 -1.57
N THR A 96 -2.17 62.75 -0.24
CA THR A 96 -1.23 63.50 0.65
C THR A 96 -1.05 62.94 2.07
N ALA A 97 -1.32 61.65 2.31
CA ALA A 97 -0.98 61.03 3.60
C ALA A 97 0.18 60.04 3.42
N VAL A 98 1.39 60.47 3.81
CA VAL A 98 2.52 59.58 4.08
C VAL A 98 2.05 58.53 5.09
N ARG A 99 1.66 57.35 4.61
CA ARG A 99 1.32 56.20 5.45
C ARG A 99 2.57 55.86 6.26
N ARG A 100 2.61 56.30 7.52
CA ARG A 100 3.48 55.68 8.54
C ARG A 100 3.17 54.19 8.49
N ALA A 101 4.17 53.38 8.13
CA ALA A 101 4.12 51.96 8.31
C ALA A 101 3.67 51.72 9.76
N ILE A 102 2.49 51.12 9.94
CA ILE A 102 2.01 50.73 11.26
C ILE A 102 3.04 49.69 11.73
N SER A 103 3.89 50.09 12.67
CA SER A 103 4.88 49.20 13.28
C SER A 103 4.14 47.96 13.75
N GLY A 104 4.41 46.83 13.10
CA GLY A 104 3.71 45.58 13.33
C GLY A 104 3.67 45.26 14.82
N ARG A 105 2.46 45.08 15.35
CA ARG A 105 2.24 44.72 16.75
C ARG A 105 2.98 43.40 17.00
N ARG A 106 4.13 43.46 17.67
CA ARG A 106 4.99 42.29 17.93
C ARG A 106 4.15 41.23 18.65
N VAL A 107 4.15 40.02 18.10
CA VAL A 107 3.47 38.87 18.70
C VAL A 107 4.10 38.60 20.07
N THR A 108 3.30 38.35 21.10
CA THR A 108 3.81 38.12 22.46
C THR A 108 4.69 36.86 22.50
N HIS A 109 5.70 36.83 23.38
CA HIS A 109 6.61 35.69 23.51
C HIS A 109 5.88 34.36 23.77
N TRP A 110 4.76 34.40 24.49
CA TRP A 110 3.89 33.25 24.73
C TRP A 110 3.33 32.64 23.44
N TRP A 111 2.94 33.48 22.47
CA TRP A 111 2.41 32.99 21.19
C TRP A 111 3.48 32.26 20.38
N ARG A 112 4.72 32.75 20.41
CA ARG A 112 5.87 32.09 19.77
C ARG A 112 6.19 30.75 20.42
N ALA A 113 6.19 30.68 21.75
CA ALA A 113 6.41 29.44 22.48
C ALA A 113 5.34 28.39 22.19
N SER A 114 4.06 28.79 22.17
CA SER A 114 2.95 27.89 21.81
C SER A 114 3.04 27.40 20.37
N ALA A 115 3.40 28.27 19.41
CA ALA A 115 3.58 27.88 18.02
C ALA A 115 4.71 26.86 17.85
N LEU A 116 5.85 27.05 18.54
CA LEU A 116 6.95 26.11 18.53
C LEU A 116 6.57 24.77 19.18
N GLY A 117 5.82 24.80 20.28
CA GLY A 117 5.30 23.60 20.94
C GLY A 117 4.33 22.82 20.05
N LEU A 118 3.44 23.51 19.34
CA LEU A 118 2.54 22.90 18.37
C LEU A 118 3.31 22.27 17.21
N ALA A 119 4.32 22.96 16.67
CA ALA A 119 5.16 22.43 15.60
C ALA A 119 5.89 21.14 16.03
N ALA A 120 6.46 21.12 17.24
CA ALA A 120 7.09 19.93 17.79
C ALA A 120 6.08 18.77 17.96
N ALA A 121 4.88 19.04 18.47
CA ALA A 121 3.82 18.05 18.61
C ALA A 121 3.39 17.47 17.26
N CYS A 122 3.27 18.30 16.21
CA CYS A 122 2.96 17.85 14.85
C CYS A 122 4.04 16.90 14.30
N LEU A 123 5.32 17.17 14.55
CA LEU A 123 6.41 16.29 14.13
C LEU A 123 6.33 14.93 14.82
N VAL A 124 6.11 14.91 16.14
CA VAL A 124 5.97 13.67 16.92
C VAL A 124 4.77 12.85 16.45
N LEU A 125 3.61 13.50 16.26
CA LEU A 125 2.41 12.84 15.75
C LEU A 125 2.59 12.32 14.33
N GLY A 126 3.30 13.07 13.47
CA GLY A 126 3.64 12.64 12.12
C GLY A 126 4.50 11.37 12.11
N ALA A 127 5.54 11.33 12.95
CA ALA A 127 6.39 10.14 13.09
C ALA A 127 5.58 8.92 13.61
N ALA A 128 4.73 9.12 14.62
CA ALA A 128 3.87 8.08 15.14
C ALA A 128 2.89 7.54 14.09
N PHE A 129 2.33 8.43 13.26
CA PHE A 129 1.43 8.05 12.17
C PHE A 129 2.12 7.18 11.10
N ILE A 130 3.34 7.56 10.69
CA ILE A 130 4.15 6.77 9.77
C ILE A 130 4.43 5.37 10.34
N GLN A 131 4.83 5.28 11.61
CA GLN A 131 5.06 3.99 12.28
C GLN A 131 3.80 3.13 12.34
N MET A 132 2.64 3.74 12.58
CA MET A 132 1.37 3.05 12.61
C MET A 132 1.02 2.49 11.23
N GLN A 133 1.21 3.28 10.16
CA GLN A 133 0.96 2.85 8.78
C GLN A 133 1.83 1.65 8.38
N VAL A 134 3.13 1.67 8.73
CA VAL A 134 4.03 0.52 8.51
C VAL A 134 3.57 -0.71 9.30
N SER A 135 3.12 -0.52 10.54
CA SER A 135 2.62 -1.62 11.38
C SER A 135 1.34 -2.25 10.82
N TYR A 136 0.41 -1.44 10.30
CA TYR A 136 -0.79 -1.95 9.63
C TYR A 136 -0.44 -2.81 8.42
N GLY A 137 0.49 -2.36 7.57
CA GLY A 137 0.95 -3.13 6.42
C GLY A 137 1.50 -4.52 6.81
N ARG A 138 2.28 -4.58 7.91
CA ARG A 138 2.79 -5.85 8.44
C ARG A 138 1.68 -6.74 8.98
N ILE A 139 0.71 -6.21 9.71
CA ILE A 139 -0.42 -6.97 10.25
C ILE A 139 -1.30 -7.51 9.11
N THR A 140 -1.55 -6.73 8.06
CA THR A 140 -2.32 -7.21 6.92
C THR A 140 -1.60 -8.33 6.17
N GLU A 141 -0.28 -8.22 6.00
CA GLU A 141 0.52 -9.26 5.34
C GLU A 141 0.59 -10.54 6.20
N GLN A 142 0.80 -10.39 7.52
CA GLN A 142 0.75 -11.50 8.46
C GLN A 142 -0.63 -12.15 8.49
N ASN A 143 -1.72 -11.38 8.48
CA ASN A 143 -3.06 -11.92 8.43
C ASN A 143 -3.33 -12.65 7.11
N ARG A 144 -2.81 -12.16 5.98
CA ARG A 144 -2.93 -12.84 4.69
C ARG A 144 -2.15 -14.15 4.67
N ALA A 145 -0.91 -14.15 5.16
CA ALA A 145 -0.09 -15.35 5.29
C ALA A 145 -0.75 -16.36 6.25
N ASN A 146 -1.23 -15.90 7.40
CA ASN A 146 -1.92 -16.73 8.40
C ASN A 146 -3.25 -17.25 7.87
N ALA A 147 -4.03 -16.46 7.14
CA ALA A 147 -5.29 -16.90 6.55
C ALA A 147 -5.05 -17.95 5.46
N MET A 148 -4.00 -17.79 4.65
CA MET A 148 -3.60 -18.81 3.68
C MET A 148 -3.12 -20.09 4.37
N GLN A 149 -2.31 -19.98 5.42
CA GLN A 149 -1.86 -21.12 6.21
C GLN A 149 -3.02 -21.81 6.92
N GLN A 150 -3.98 -21.06 7.48
CA GLN A 150 -5.19 -21.60 8.10
C GLN A 150 -6.08 -22.26 7.06
N ALA A 151 -6.25 -21.66 5.88
CA ALA A 151 -7.00 -22.28 4.79
C ALA A 151 -6.35 -23.59 4.36
N MET A 152 -5.02 -23.62 4.18
CA MET A 152 -4.29 -24.85 3.89
C MET A 152 -4.42 -25.88 5.02
N ASN A 153 -4.28 -25.48 6.29
CA ASN A 153 -4.41 -26.40 7.42
C ASN A 153 -5.83 -26.96 7.56
N ASN A 154 -6.84 -26.12 7.35
CA ASN A 154 -8.25 -26.50 7.43
C ASN A 154 -8.65 -27.41 6.25
N GLU A 155 -8.20 -27.11 5.03
CA GLU A 155 -8.49 -27.94 3.85
C GLU A 155 -7.69 -29.25 3.82
N MET A 156 -6.45 -29.24 4.30
CA MET A 156 -5.58 -30.42 4.31
C MET A 156 -5.69 -31.24 5.59
N ALA A 157 -6.67 -30.95 6.46
CA ALA A 157 -7.03 -31.73 7.66
C ALA A 157 -5.84 -32.09 8.58
N GLY A 158 -4.83 -31.21 8.67
CA GLY A 158 -3.62 -31.46 9.48
C GLY A 158 -2.57 -32.38 8.83
N TYR A 159 -2.81 -32.89 7.61
CA TYR A 159 -1.90 -33.77 6.88
C TYR A 159 -0.87 -33.00 6.03
N ALA A 160 -0.94 -31.67 5.98
CA ALA A 160 -0.09 -30.84 5.12
C ALA A 160 1.41 -31.06 5.36
N SER A 161 1.85 -31.20 6.61
CA SER A 161 3.26 -31.49 6.93
C SER A 161 3.68 -32.83 6.37
N ASP A 162 2.85 -33.86 6.56
CA ASP A 162 3.16 -35.22 6.14
C ASP A 162 3.14 -35.35 4.61
N MET A 163 2.28 -34.60 3.92
CA MET A 163 2.23 -34.56 2.46
C MET A 163 3.50 -33.98 1.83
N VAL A 164 4.17 -33.05 2.52
CA VAL A 164 5.36 -32.36 1.99
C VAL A 164 6.66 -32.99 2.49
N PHE A 165 6.70 -33.40 3.75
CA PHE A 165 7.94 -33.78 4.43
C PHE A 165 8.06 -35.27 4.76
N SER A 166 6.97 -36.04 4.73
CA SER A 166 7.07 -37.48 4.99
C SER A 166 7.48 -38.25 3.74
N THR A 167 8.54 -39.05 3.87
CA THR A 167 8.99 -39.97 2.82
C THR A 167 8.07 -41.19 2.67
N LYS A 168 7.13 -41.38 3.61
CA LYS A 168 6.15 -42.48 3.57
C LYS A 168 4.83 -42.10 2.89
N THR A 169 4.69 -40.83 2.50
CA THR A 169 3.50 -40.37 1.79
C THR A 169 3.67 -40.62 0.30
N ASP A 170 2.86 -41.52 -0.24
CA ASP A 170 2.77 -41.74 -1.68
C ASP A 170 1.78 -40.75 -2.29
N ARG A 171 2.19 -40.10 -3.39
CA ARG A 171 1.34 -39.21 -4.17
C ARG A 171 1.07 -39.84 -5.53
N VAL A 172 -0.20 -40.06 -5.83
CA VAL A 172 -0.64 -40.53 -7.15
C VAL A 172 -1.40 -39.42 -7.85
N ILE A 173 -0.93 -39.01 -9.03
CA ILE A 173 -1.54 -37.97 -9.85
C ILE A 173 -2.46 -38.63 -10.87
N PHE A 174 -3.68 -38.14 -11.00
CA PHE A 174 -4.60 -38.60 -12.02
C PHE A 174 -4.27 -37.92 -13.34
N ALA A 175 -4.18 -38.68 -14.42
CA ALA A 175 -4.07 -38.11 -15.75
C ALA A 175 -5.45 -37.93 -16.39
N SER A 176 -5.56 -36.84 -17.14
CA SER A 176 -6.79 -36.43 -17.78
C SER A 176 -7.08 -37.24 -19.04
N ARG A 177 -8.35 -37.61 -19.23
CA ARG A 177 -8.85 -38.22 -20.46
C ARG A 177 -9.77 -37.24 -21.19
N GLY A 178 -9.70 -37.25 -22.53
CA GLY A 178 -10.59 -36.46 -23.37
C GLY A 178 -10.43 -34.93 -23.23
N GLY A 179 -9.25 -34.44 -22.84
CA GLY A 179 -8.99 -33.01 -22.68
C GLY A 179 -9.69 -32.36 -21.48
N PHE A 180 -10.09 -33.15 -20.49
CA PHE A 180 -10.71 -32.66 -19.27
C PHE A 180 -9.75 -31.71 -18.51
N ALA A 181 -10.20 -30.50 -18.20
CA ALA A 181 -9.35 -29.46 -17.62
C ALA A 181 -9.04 -29.66 -16.11
N GLY A 182 -9.88 -30.43 -15.42
CA GLY A 182 -9.72 -30.68 -13.99
C GLY A 182 -8.48 -31.51 -13.68
N LYS A 183 -7.93 -31.30 -12.50
CA LYS A 183 -6.76 -32.03 -11.98
C LYS A 183 -7.15 -32.71 -10.68
N ALA A 184 -6.60 -33.89 -10.45
CA ALA A 184 -6.74 -34.57 -9.17
C ALA A 184 -5.44 -35.27 -8.77
N SER A 185 -5.21 -35.37 -7.47
CA SER A 185 -4.17 -36.21 -6.89
C SER A 185 -4.66 -36.79 -5.59
N ILE A 186 -4.31 -38.03 -5.31
CA ILE A 186 -4.55 -38.68 -4.03
C ILE A 186 -3.23 -38.85 -3.29
N PHE A 187 -3.27 -38.62 -1.98
CA PHE A 187 -2.16 -38.87 -1.08
C PHE A 187 -2.55 -39.99 -0.14
N THR A 188 -1.65 -40.96 0.01
CA THR A 188 -1.80 -42.08 0.93
C THR A 188 -0.59 -42.16 1.84
N SER A 189 -0.80 -42.41 3.12
CA SER A 189 0.26 -42.70 4.09
C SER A 189 -0.18 -43.88 4.94
N PRO A 190 0.72 -44.81 5.31
CA PRO A 190 0.40 -45.92 6.20
C PRO A 190 0.01 -45.46 7.62
N GLU A 191 0.32 -44.21 7.98
CA GLU A 191 -0.01 -43.64 9.29
C GLU A 191 -1.41 -43.00 9.32
N TRP A 192 -2.02 -42.75 8.15
CA TRP A 192 -3.34 -42.17 8.06
C TRP A 192 -4.41 -43.25 7.97
N LYS A 193 -5.55 -43.04 8.63
CA LYS A 193 -6.71 -43.94 8.53
C LYS A 193 -7.41 -43.83 7.17
N ASN A 194 -7.44 -42.63 6.60
CA ASN A 194 -8.07 -42.31 5.33
C ASN A 194 -7.03 -41.67 4.41
N ALA A 195 -7.15 -41.93 3.12
CA ALA A 195 -6.41 -41.21 2.10
C ALA A 195 -7.05 -39.84 1.83
N GLN A 196 -6.26 -38.90 1.32
CA GLN A 196 -6.72 -37.55 1.01
C GLN A 196 -6.74 -37.34 -0.50
N LEU A 197 -7.95 -37.16 -1.06
CA LEU A 197 -8.16 -36.80 -2.45
C LEU A 197 -8.24 -35.28 -2.58
N HIS A 198 -7.32 -34.69 -3.33
CA HIS A 198 -7.38 -33.29 -3.73
C HIS A 198 -7.79 -33.16 -5.18
N CYS A 199 -8.81 -32.34 -5.42
CA CYS A 199 -9.30 -32.01 -6.74
C CYS A 199 -9.18 -30.50 -6.96
N LEU A 200 -8.85 -30.10 -8.19
CA LEU A 200 -8.71 -28.71 -8.59
C LEU A 200 -9.39 -28.49 -9.94
N SER A 201 -10.23 -27.45 -10.02
CA SER A 201 -10.85 -27.02 -11.27
C SER A 201 -11.68 -28.11 -11.96
N LEU A 202 -12.36 -28.96 -11.18
CA LEU A 202 -13.38 -29.84 -11.75
C LEU A 202 -14.56 -28.96 -12.20
N PRO A 203 -15.06 -29.08 -13.44
CA PRO A 203 -16.20 -28.29 -13.91
C PRO A 203 -17.43 -28.43 -13.01
N THR A 204 -18.12 -27.32 -12.78
CA THR A 204 -19.38 -27.28 -12.04
C THR A 204 -20.50 -27.00 -13.02
N SER A 205 -21.34 -28.00 -13.29
CA SER A 205 -22.62 -27.82 -13.99
C SER A 205 -23.74 -28.23 -13.04
N ASP A 206 -24.91 -27.61 -13.16
CA ASP A 206 -26.08 -28.01 -12.38
C ASP A 206 -26.32 -29.52 -12.48
N GLY A 207 -26.58 -30.20 -11.36
CA GLY A 207 -26.86 -31.63 -11.33
C GLY A 207 -25.69 -32.55 -11.72
N GLN A 208 -24.49 -32.02 -11.93
CA GLN A 208 -23.30 -32.82 -12.20
C GLN A 208 -22.73 -33.37 -10.90
N GLN A 209 -22.44 -34.66 -10.88
CA GLN A 209 -21.83 -35.33 -9.72
C GLN A 209 -20.59 -36.09 -10.16
N TYR A 210 -19.68 -36.29 -9.21
CA TYR A 210 -18.45 -37.03 -9.42
C TYR A 210 -18.43 -38.25 -8.50
N LYS A 211 -17.94 -39.37 -9.02
CA LYS A 211 -17.65 -40.58 -8.25
C LYS A 211 -16.17 -40.89 -8.34
N LEU A 212 -15.54 -41.08 -7.19
CA LEU A 212 -14.27 -41.78 -7.11
C LEU A 212 -14.58 -43.29 -7.11
N VAL A 213 -13.99 -43.99 -8.06
CA VAL A 213 -14.19 -45.43 -8.26
C VAL A 213 -12.84 -46.16 -8.32
N ILE A 214 -12.84 -47.43 -7.93
CA ILE A 214 -11.75 -48.36 -8.22
C ILE A 214 -12.09 -49.08 -9.51
N THR A 215 -11.14 -49.11 -10.44
CA THR A 215 -11.28 -49.79 -11.72
C THR A 215 -10.48 -51.09 -11.76
N ASP A 216 -10.98 -52.06 -12.52
CA ASP A 216 -10.24 -53.26 -12.87
C ASP A 216 -9.22 -53.00 -14.00
N SER A 217 -8.49 -54.05 -14.40
CA SER A 217 -7.51 -53.98 -15.50
C SER A 217 -8.14 -53.71 -16.87
N SER A 218 -9.47 -53.91 -17.01
CA SER A 218 -10.22 -53.58 -18.23
C SER A 218 -10.70 -52.12 -18.25
N GLY A 219 -10.55 -51.40 -17.13
CA GLY A 219 -11.08 -50.06 -16.93
C GLY A 219 -12.56 -50.03 -16.54
N ALA A 220 -13.16 -51.19 -16.21
CA ALA A 220 -14.52 -51.27 -15.70
C ALA A 220 -14.57 -50.88 -14.21
N THR A 221 -15.70 -50.33 -13.78
CA THR A 221 -15.90 -49.92 -12.38
C THR A 221 -16.15 -51.13 -11.50
N GLU A 222 -15.25 -51.40 -10.57
CA GLU A 222 -15.38 -52.48 -9.58
C GLU A 222 -16.14 -52.02 -8.34
N ARG A 223 -15.75 -50.87 -7.77
CA ARG A 223 -16.30 -50.35 -6.51
C ARG A 223 -16.35 -48.83 -6.50
N VAL A 224 -17.48 -48.27 -6.04
CA VAL A 224 -17.60 -46.82 -5.78
C VAL A 224 -17.04 -46.52 -4.38
N VAL A 225 -16.02 -45.68 -4.31
CA VAL A 225 -15.37 -45.29 -3.05
C VAL A 225 -16.11 -44.12 -2.41
N LYS A 226 -16.39 -43.07 -3.20
CA LYS A 226 -17.01 -41.84 -2.70
C LYS A 226 -17.72 -41.11 -3.83
N GLN A 227 -18.87 -40.52 -3.53
CA GLN A 227 -19.59 -39.61 -4.42
C GLN A 227 -19.54 -38.19 -3.85
N PHE A 228 -19.31 -37.20 -4.71
CA PHE A 228 -19.14 -35.80 -4.32
C PHE A 228 -19.57 -34.85 -5.44
N THR A 229 -19.76 -33.58 -5.09
CA THR A 229 -20.09 -32.48 -6.01
C THR A 229 -18.94 -31.49 -6.01
N SER A 230 -18.59 -30.93 -7.17
CA SER A 230 -17.53 -29.91 -7.23
C SER A 230 -18.10 -28.51 -7.00
N ASN A 231 -17.30 -27.64 -6.40
CA ASN A 231 -17.54 -26.21 -6.31
C ASN A 231 -16.73 -25.41 -7.35
N GLY A 232 -15.99 -26.07 -8.25
CA GLY A 232 -15.14 -25.45 -9.27
C GLY A 232 -13.77 -24.97 -8.76
N GLY A 233 -13.58 -24.95 -7.45
CA GLY A 233 -12.33 -24.54 -6.80
C GLY A 233 -11.41 -25.71 -6.47
N MET A 234 -10.52 -25.49 -5.51
CA MET A 234 -9.82 -26.56 -4.82
C MET A 234 -10.77 -27.21 -3.83
N MET A 235 -10.72 -28.54 -3.74
CA MET A 235 -11.45 -29.28 -2.72
C MET A 235 -10.63 -30.46 -2.25
N SER A 236 -10.81 -30.79 -0.97
CA SER A 236 -10.16 -31.92 -0.30
C SER A 236 -11.22 -32.87 0.24
N LEU A 237 -11.03 -34.16 0.04
CA LEU A 237 -11.98 -35.21 0.41
C LEU A 237 -11.23 -36.37 1.06
N GLU A 238 -11.66 -36.74 2.26
CA GLU A 238 -11.23 -38.00 2.87
C GLU A 238 -11.90 -39.19 2.20
N VAL A 239 -11.08 -40.15 1.80
CA VAL A 239 -11.52 -41.38 1.13
C VAL A 239 -10.87 -42.59 1.78
N ASN A 240 -11.65 -43.66 1.99
CA ASN A 240 -11.15 -44.90 2.57
C ASN A 240 -10.59 -45.79 1.44
N VAL A 241 -9.29 -45.61 1.17
CA VAL A 241 -8.54 -46.32 0.13
C VAL A 241 -7.16 -46.68 0.67
N ASN A 242 -6.73 -47.91 0.43
CA ASN A 242 -5.39 -48.37 0.80
C ASN A 242 -4.36 -47.99 -0.27
N SER A 243 -3.08 -47.87 0.08
CA SER A 243 -1.99 -47.53 -0.89
C SER A 243 -1.97 -48.49 -2.11
N ALA A 244 -2.23 -49.78 -1.90
CA ALA A 244 -2.31 -50.76 -2.99
C ALA A 244 -3.48 -50.53 -3.98
N GLU A 245 -4.56 -49.88 -3.56
CA GLU A 245 -5.71 -49.56 -4.42
C GLU A 245 -5.52 -48.22 -5.15
N ALA A 246 -4.60 -47.35 -4.69
CA ALA A 246 -4.45 -45.99 -5.20
C ALA A 246 -4.02 -45.93 -6.69
N SER A 247 -3.31 -46.95 -7.17
CA SER A 247 -2.92 -47.10 -8.58
C SER A 247 -4.06 -47.50 -9.52
N ARG A 248 -5.23 -47.85 -8.97
CA ARG A 248 -6.41 -48.33 -9.72
C ARG A 248 -7.60 -47.39 -9.58
N LEU A 249 -7.37 -46.12 -9.26
CA LEU A 249 -8.43 -45.16 -9.01
C LEU A 249 -8.78 -44.37 -10.27
N ALA A 250 -10.06 -44.05 -10.38
CA ALA A 250 -10.59 -43.22 -11.44
C ALA A 250 -11.68 -42.29 -10.90
N ILE A 251 -11.81 -41.12 -11.53
CA ILE A 251 -12.92 -40.21 -11.28
C ILE A 251 -13.84 -40.26 -12.48
N VAL A 252 -15.09 -40.59 -12.21
CA VAL A 252 -16.18 -40.68 -13.16
C VAL A 252 -17.10 -39.49 -12.93
N MET A 253 -17.41 -38.80 -14.01
CA MET A 253 -18.35 -37.68 -14.06
C MET A 253 -19.73 -38.21 -14.45
N ILE A 254 -20.75 -37.79 -13.73
CA ILE A 254 -22.16 -38.14 -13.97
C ILE A 254 -22.86 -36.89 -14.45
N ASP A 255 -23.38 -36.93 -15.67
CA ASP A 255 -24.17 -35.83 -16.22
C ASP A 255 -25.61 -35.84 -15.67
N LYS A 256 -26.40 -34.81 -16.00
CA LYS A 256 -27.82 -34.72 -15.61
C LYS A 256 -28.67 -35.90 -16.11
N ALA A 257 -28.23 -36.57 -17.18
CA ALA A 257 -28.92 -37.73 -17.75
C ALA A 257 -28.50 -39.06 -17.09
N GLY A 258 -27.62 -39.01 -16.09
CA GLY A 258 -27.10 -40.19 -15.41
C GLY A 258 -26.03 -40.94 -16.22
N ARG A 259 -25.51 -40.35 -17.30
CA ARG A 259 -24.42 -40.96 -18.09
C ARG A 259 -23.10 -40.78 -17.37
N GLU A 260 -22.41 -41.89 -17.22
CA GLU A 260 -21.11 -41.95 -16.57
C GLU A 260 -20.00 -41.81 -17.61
N THR A 261 -19.12 -40.82 -17.42
CA THR A 261 -17.96 -40.57 -18.28
C THR A 261 -16.70 -40.59 -17.43
N LEU A 262 -15.76 -41.46 -17.77
CA LEU A 262 -14.43 -41.49 -17.14
C LEU A 262 -13.64 -40.24 -17.55
N VAL A 263 -13.32 -39.37 -16.60
CA VAL A 263 -12.64 -38.09 -16.87
C VAL A 263 -11.17 -38.08 -16.43
N LEU A 264 -10.87 -38.77 -15.34
CA LEU A 264 -9.53 -38.82 -14.76
C LEU A 264 -9.23 -40.25 -14.31
N ALA A 265 -8.01 -40.74 -14.51
CA ALA A 265 -7.58 -42.06 -14.05
C ALA A 265 -6.13 -42.02 -13.57
N THR A 266 -5.80 -42.83 -12.57
CA THR A 266 -4.41 -43.13 -12.23
C THR A 266 -3.91 -44.18 -13.21
N PHE A 267 -2.80 -43.90 -13.90
CA PHE A 267 -2.16 -44.87 -14.78
C PHE A 267 -1.05 -45.53 -13.97
N GLY A 268 -1.26 -46.80 -13.61
CA GLY A 268 -0.22 -47.70 -13.13
C GLY A 268 0.50 -48.38 -14.28
#